data_AF-R5I6D1-F1
#
_entry.id   AF-R5I6D1-F1
#
_cell.length_a   1.000
_cell.length_b   1.000
_cell.length_c   1.000
_cell.angle_alpha   90.00
_cell.angle_beta   90.00
_cell.angle_gamma   90.00
#
_symmetry.space_group_name_H-M   'P 1'
#
loop_
_entity.id
_entity.type
_entity.pdbx_description
1 polymer ?
#
loop_
_entity_poly.entity_id
_entity_poly.type
_entity_poly.pdbx_seq_one_letter_code
_entity_poly.pdbx_strand_id
1 'polypeptide(L)'
;MIVDEAHRLNLKSGLYGNNGENQIKEIVNAAKFSVFFVDDRQKIHIKDIGSKASISQYAESCGAVVHYAKLSSQFRCNGSDGYLNWLDNTLQIKETANTRLSPEDFDFHIFDDPNELFDTIKEKNRISNKARVVAGYCWDWNSKKDPAAIDIVIPEHNFKKQWNLNSQKNLWIIDKDSIEQIGCIHTCQGLEVDYIGVIIGPDLRFENGRVITDITRRSGNDKSVNGFKSRFKSDPVLAAREADEIIKNTYRTLMTRGMKGCYVYFCDKALAEHFASSMDIVAEKPSAVRIEPAINDDVKFIDFLPLYSLRAACGYFGEGEAVEESGWIKVEGMGRLNRNMFVVRAEGRSMEPLIHDGDYCVFRAAPAGSRMGKTVLVQHRNFYDADYAGSYSIKTYTSKKTYDDLGNWSHEEIVLQPKNPEFSPIVIHEDEADEFRVIGEFVGCLPKVGMSRDPQ
;
A
#
# COMPACT_ATOMS: atom_id res chain seq x y z
N MET A 1 18.20 -36.02 -14.76
CA MET A 1 18.65 -34.62 -14.58
C MET A 1 17.43 -33.76 -14.32
N ILE A 2 17.53 -32.79 -13.41
CA ILE A 2 16.46 -31.82 -13.17
C ILE A 2 17.03 -30.45 -13.53
N VAL A 3 16.32 -29.72 -14.37
CA VAL A 3 16.70 -28.40 -14.86
C VAL A 3 15.65 -27.42 -14.40
N ASP A 4 16.04 -26.55 -13.47
CA ASP A 4 15.21 -25.46 -13.03
C ASP A 4 15.41 -24.22 -13.92
N GLU A 5 14.41 -23.34 -13.97
CA GLU A 5 14.42 -22.10 -14.76
C GLU A 5 14.83 -22.34 -16.23
N ALA A 6 14.37 -23.45 -16.84
CA ALA A 6 14.82 -23.93 -18.14
C ALA A 6 14.60 -22.91 -19.28
N HIS A 7 13.67 -21.98 -19.11
CA HIS A 7 13.46 -20.84 -20.00
C HIS A 7 14.69 -19.93 -20.16
N ARG A 8 15.68 -20.04 -19.26
CA ARG A 8 16.97 -19.33 -19.29
C ARG A 8 18.08 -20.04 -20.07
N LEU A 9 17.84 -21.23 -20.61
CA LEU A 9 18.85 -21.98 -21.37
C LEU A 9 19.28 -21.20 -22.61
N ASN A 10 20.58 -21.24 -22.90
CA ASN A 10 21.20 -20.57 -24.05
C ASN A 10 21.54 -21.59 -25.15
N LEU A 11 21.67 -21.10 -26.38
CA LEU A 11 22.13 -21.95 -27.49
C LEU A 11 23.52 -22.52 -27.24
N LYS A 12 24.47 -21.69 -26.81
CA LYS A 12 25.84 -22.14 -26.56
C LYS A 12 26.26 -21.87 -25.13
N SER A 13 27.07 -22.77 -24.60
CA SER A 13 27.65 -22.75 -23.28
C SER A 13 28.95 -21.91 -23.22
N GLY A 14 29.47 -21.73 -22.01
CA GLY A 14 30.73 -21.02 -21.73
C GLY A 14 30.57 -19.50 -21.54
N LEU A 15 31.56 -18.88 -20.87
CA LEU A 15 31.58 -17.45 -20.52
C LEU A 15 31.35 -16.51 -21.72
N TYR A 16 31.73 -16.96 -22.92
CA TYR A 16 31.58 -16.22 -24.18
C TYR A 16 30.44 -16.73 -25.07
N GLY A 17 29.72 -17.78 -24.67
CA GLY A 17 28.66 -18.39 -25.48
C GLY A 17 29.17 -19.05 -26.77
N ASN A 18 30.36 -19.66 -26.71
CA ASN A 18 31.04 -20.23 -27.88
C ASN A 18 31.25 -21.76 -27.78
N ASN A 19 30.97 -22.36 -26.62
CA ASN A 19 31.21 -23.77 -26.40
C ASN A 19 29.92 -24.56 -26.59
N GLY A 20 30.03 -25.81 -27.03
CA GLY A 20 28.86 -26.66 -27.22
C GLY A 20 28.03 -26.31 -28.46
N GLU A 21 26.95 -27.06 -28.65
CA GLU A 21 26.06 -26.95 -29.80
C GLU A 21 24.71 -26.33 -29.41
N ASN A 22 24.07 -26.92 -28.40
CA ASN A 22 22.76 -26.56 -27.90
C ASN A 22 22.60 -27.10 -26.47
N GLN A 23 22.41 -26.22 -25.47
CA GLN A 23 22.30 -26.66 -24.07
C GLN A 23 21.16 -27.66 -23.83
N ILE A 24 20.04 -27.53 -24.55
CA ILE A 24 18.92 -28.46 -24.42
C ILE A 24 19.35 -29.84 -24.91
N LYS A 25 19.98 -29.93 -26.09
CA LYS A 25 20.49 -31.21 -26.64
C LYS A 25 21.53 -31.82 -25.72
N GLU A 26 22.46 -31.01 -25.21
CA GLU A 26 23.50 -31.45 -24.27
C GLU A 26 22.89 -32.06 -23.01
N ILE A 27 21.88 -31.42 -22.43
CA ILE A 27 21.16 -31.93 -21.26
C ILE A 27 20.41 -33.23 -21.58
N VAL A 28 19.70 -33.29 -22.70
CA VAL A 28 18.93 -34.49 -23.10
C VAL A 28 19.88 -35.67 -23.32
N ASN A 29 21.02 -35.46 -23.97
CA ASN A 29 21.99 -36.52 -24.22
C ASN A 29 22.80 -36.93 -22.98
N ALA A 30 22.98 -36.03 -22.01
CA ALA A 30 23.74 -36.30 -20.79
C ALA A 30 22.99 -37.17 -19.77
N ALA A 31 21.69 -37.39 -19.92
CA ALA A 31 20.88 -38.10 -18.93
C ALA A 31 19.86 -39.05 -19.55
N LYS A 32 19.58 -40.17 -18.86
CA LYS A 32 18.53 -41.12 -19.28
C LYS A 32 17.11 -40.54 -19.18
N PHE A 33 16.93 -39.56 -18.31
CA PHE A 33 15.65 -38.90 -18.06
C PHE A 33 15.93 -37.47 -17.58
N SER A 34 15.29 -36.49 -18.21
CA SER A 34 15.47 -35.07 -17.92
C SER A 34 14.12 -34.42 -17.65
N VAL A 35 14.03 -33.69 -16.53
CA VAL A 35 12.86 -32.90 -16.14
C VAL A 35 13.22 -31.42 -16.29
N PHE A 36 12.41 -30.68 -17.04
CA PHE A 36 12.60 -29.24 -17.25
C PHE A 36 11.44 -28.47 -16.61
N PHE A 37 11.75 -27.57 -15.67
CA PHE A 37 10.81 -26.57 -15.19
C PHE A 37 10.91 -25.33 -16.05
N VAL A 38 9.83 -24.97 -16.75
CA VAL A 38 9.82 -23.90 -17.75
C VAL A 38 8.67 -22.93 -17.50
N ASP A 39 8.95 -21.65 -17.68
CA ASP A 39 7.96 -20.57 -17.71
C ASP A 39 8.33 -19.63 -18.86
N ASP A 40 7.65 -19.79 -19.99
CA ASP A 40 7.91 -19.00 -21.21
C ASP A 40 7.74 -17.49 -20.96
N ARG A 41 7.00 -17.09 -19.92
CA ARG A 41 6.75 -15.69 -19.53
C ARG A 41 7.85 -15.09 -18.65
N GLN A 42 8.83 -15.88 -18.23
CA GLN A 42 10.04 -15.41 -17.55
C GLN A 42 11.25 -15.38 -18.50
N LYS A 43 11.01 -15.50 -19.82
CA LYS A 43 12.02 -15.23 -20.84
C LYS A 43 12.32 -13.72 -20.87
N ILE A 44 13.47 -13.36 -20.32
CA ILE A 44 13.91 -11.96 -20.15
C ILE A 44 15.20 -11.65 -20.92
N HIS A 45 15.69 -12.52 -21.82
CA HIS A 45 16.91 -12.27 -22.59
C HIS A 45 16.79 -12.81 -24.04
N ILE A 46 17.28 -12.08 -25.04
CA ILE A 46 17.18 -12.46 -26.48
C ILE A 46 17.82 -13.81 -26.79
N LYS A 47 18.90 -14.12 -26.07
CA LYS A 47 19.63 -15.41 -26.20
C LYS A 47 18.95 -16.61 -25.55
N ASP A 48 17.86 -16.40 -24.83
CA ASP A 48 17.10 -17.49 -24.22
C ASP A 48 16.45 -18.34 -25.33
N ILE A 49 16.79 -19.62 -25.34
CA ILE A 49 16.23 -20.60 -26.27
C ILE A 49 15.31 -21.60 -25.57
N GLY A 50 15.22 -21.56 -24.25
CA GLY A 50 14.58 -22.59 -23.44
C GLY A 50 13.06 -22.58 -23.38
N SER A 51 12.37 -22.20 -24.46
CA SER A 51 10.90 -22.24 -24.45
C SER A 51 10.38 -23.67 -24.42
N LYS A 52 9.15 -23.87 -23.93
CA LYS A 52 8.47 -25.18 -23.98
C LYS A 52 8.56 -25.79 -25.38
N ALA A 53 8.26 -25.01 -26.42
CA ALA A 53 8.28 -25.49 -27.81
C ALA A 53 9.69 -25.90 -28.26
N SER A 54 10.70 -25.09 -27.94
CA SER A 54 12.10 -25.35 -28.28
C SER A 54 12.63 -26.59 -27.57
N ILE A 55 12.35 -26.73 -26.26
CA ILE A 55 12.74 -27.90 -25.47
C ILE A 55 12.18 -29.17 -26.10
N SER A 56 10.90 -29.18 -26.44
CA SER A 56 10.25 -30.33 -27.07
C SER A 56 10.84 -30.67 -28.42
N GLN A 57 11.01 -29.66 -29.29
CA GLN A 57 11.59 -29.83 -30.61
C GLN A 57 12.98 -30.48 -30.54
N TYR A 58 13.85 -29.98 -29.66
CA TYR A 58 15.20 -30.51 -29.53
C TYR A 58 15.22 -31.89 -28.87
N ALA A 59 14.39 -32.13 -27.85
CA ALA A 59 14.27 -33.44 -27.21
C ALA A 59 13.79 -34.52 -28.20
N GLU A 60 12.75 -34.22 -28.99
CA GLU A 60 12.25 -35.11 -30.05
C GLU A 60 13.31 -35.36 -31.13
N SER A 61 14.08 -34.33 -31.52
CA SER A 61 15.18 -34.47 -32.48
C SER A 61 16.32 -35.38 -31.98
N CYS A 62 16.45 -35.54 -30.66
CA CYS A 62 17.37 -36.47 -30.02
C CYS A 62 16.75 -37.87 -29.82
N GLY A 63 15.52 -38.11 -30.29
CA GLY A 63 14.81 -39.38 -30.13
C GLY A 63 14.17 -39.58 -28.74
N ALA A 64 14.05 -38.52 -27.94
CA ALA A 64 13.40 -38.60 -26.63
C ALA A 64 11.87 -38.50 -26.76
N VAL A 65 11.15 -39.20 -25.88
CA VAL A 65 9.69 -39.06 -25.73
C VAL A 65 9.40 -37.90 -24.77
N VAL A 66 8.59 -36.94 -25.19
CA VAL A 66 8.28 -35.73 -24.43
C VAL A 66 6.91 -35.86 -23.75
N HIS A 67 6.88 -35.62 -22.44
CA HIS A 67 5.65 -35.55 -21.65
C HIS A 67 5.49 -34.15 -21.05
N TYR A 68 4.25 -33.66 -21.04
CA TYR A 68 3.93 -32.36 -20.45
C TYR A 68 3.12 -32.53 -19.17
N ALA A 69 3.57 -31.88 -18.11
CA ALA A 69 2.78 -31.66 -16.90
C ALA A 69 2.71 -30.15 -16.64
N LYS A 70 1.54 -29.68 -16.19
CA LYS A 70 1.34 -28.28 -15.78
C LYS A 70 1.11 -28.26 -14.27
N LEU A 71 1.89 -27.46 -13.56
CA LEU A 71 1.64 -27.14 -12.16
C LEU A 71 0.51 -26.10 -12.11
N SER A 72 -0.62 -26.46 -11.51
CA SER A 72 -1.82 -25.61 -11.45
C SER A 72 -1.92 -24.79 -10.16
N SER A 73 -1.28 -25.21 -9.07
CA SER A 73 -1.28 -24.49 -7.79
C SER A 73 -0.22 -23.41 -7.78
N GLN A 74 -0.61 -22.17 -7.50
CA GLN A 74 0.27 -21.01 -7.35
C GLN A 74 0.29 -20.55 -5.88
N PHE A 75 1.49 -20.34 -5.33
CA PHE A 75 1.68 -19.81 -3.97
C PHE A 75 2.24 -18.38 -3.95
N ARG A 76 2.71 -17.88 -5.11
CA ARG A 76 3.19 -16.51 -5.29
C ARG A 76 2.04 -15.50 -5.19
N CYS A 77 2.35 -14.26 -4.80
CA CYS A 77 1.37 -13.18 -4.65
C CYS A 77 0.19 -13.58 -3.75
N ASN A 78 0.50 -14.22 -2.62
CA ASN A 78 -0.48 -14.74 -1.67
C ASN A 78 -1.49 -15.76 -2.27
N GLY A 79 -1.10 -16.44 -3.36
CA GLY A 79 -1.99 -17.36 -4.09
C GLY A 79 -3.04 -16.66 -4.96
N SER A 80 -2.88 -15.36 -5.23
CA SER A 80 -3.82 -14.57 -6.02
C SER A 80 -3.68 -14.83 -7.51
N ASP A 81 -4.41 -15.82 -8.02
CA ASP A 81 -4.56 -16.03 -9.46
C ASP A 81 -5.23 -14.82 -10.14
N GLY A 82 -6.11 -14.11 -9.41
CA GLY A 82 -6.74 -12.87 -9.85
C GLY A 82 -5.72 -11.79 -10.21
N TYR A 83 -4.76 -11.53 -9.32
CA TYR A 83 -3.69 -10.56 -9.56
C TYR A 83 -2.82 -10.92 -10.77
N LEU A 84 -2.42 -12.18 -10.91
CA LEU A 84 -1.57 -12.59 -12.04
C LEU A 84 -2.30 -12.51 -13.38
N ASN A 85 -3.58 -12.90 -13.42
CA ASN A 85 -4.40 -12.80 -14.63
C ASN A 85 -4.69 -11.34 -14.99
N TRP A 86 -4.95 -10.49 -13.99
CA TRP A 86 -5.09 -9.06 -14.16
C TRP A 86 -3.82 -8.44 -14.71
N LEU A 87 -2.67 -8.75 -14.11
CA LEU A 87 -1.38 -8.22 -14.55
C LEU A 87 -1.06 -8.63 -16.00
N ASP A 88 -1.30 -9.90 -16.36
CA ASP A 88 -1.16 -10.39 -17.74
C ASP A 88 -2.02 -9.60 -18.74
N ASN A 89 -3.25 -9.27 -18.33
CA ASN A 89 -4.22 -8.55 -19.15
C ASN A 89 -3.86 -7.06 -19.26
N THR A 90 -3.54 -6.41 -18.15
CA THR A 90 -3.22 -4.98 -18.08
C THR A 90 -1.90 -4.67 -18.78
N LEU A 91 -0.90 -5.57 -18.71
CA LEU A 91 0.33 -5.48 -19.52
C LEU A 91 0.13 -5.89 -21.00
N GLN A 92 -1.06 -6.35 -21.39
CA GLN A 92 -1.38 -6.86 -22.72
C GLN A 92 -0.41 -7.97 -23.17
N ILE A 93 -0.08 -8.87 -22.25
CA ILE A 93 0.68 -10.10 -22.52
C ILE A 93 -0.29 -11.20 -22.98
N LYS A 94 -1.45 -11.28 -22.34
CA LYS A 94 -2.50 -12.23 -22.67
C LYS A 94 -3.85 -11.68 -22.20
N GLU A 95 -4.86 -11.75 -23.04
CA GLU A 95 -6.24 -11.49 -22.62
C GLU A 95 -6.68 -12.53 -21.58
N THR A 96 -7.22 -12.04 -20.46
CA THR A 96 -7.75 -12.89 -19.39
C THR A 96 -9.14 -12.43 -18.98
N ALA A 97 -9.88 -13.27 -18.26
CA ALA A 97 -11.20 -12.92 -17.74
C ALA A 97 -11.13 -11.90 -16.59
N ASN A 98 -9.96 -11.73 -15.95
CA ASN A 98 -9.74 -10.81 -14.86
C ASN A 98 -9.29 -9.46 -15.42
N THR A 99 -10.24 -8.65 -15.89
CA THR A 99 -9.95 -7.31 -16.40
C THR A 99 -9.84 -6.25 -15.31
N ARG A 100 -10.23 -6.60 -14.06
CA ARG A 100 -10.14 -5.72 -12.90
C ARG A 100 -9.46 -6.40 -11.71
N LEU A 101 -8.80 -5.59 -10.88
CA LEU A 101 -8.16 -6.02 -9.63
C LEU A 101 -8.93 -5.48 -8.42
N SER A 102 -9.40 -6.38 -7.55
CA SER A 102 -9.95 -6.00 -6.25
C SER A 102 -8.82 -5.79 -5.22
N PRO A 103 -8.92 -4.81 -4.30
CA PRO A 103 -8.00 -4.68 -3.16
C PRO A 103 -7.96 -5.92 -2.26
N GLU A 104 -9.02 -6.73 -2.29
CA GLU A 104 -9.12 -7.98 -1.54
C GLU A 104 -8.26 -9.09 -2.18
N ASP A 105 -7.98 -8.99 -3.48
CA ASP A 105 -7.19 -9.97 -4.23
C ASP A 105 -5.68 -9.80 -4.01
N PHE A 106 -5.19 -8.55 -3.94
CA PHE A 106 -3.77 -8.25 -3.74
C PHE A 106 -3.55 -6.77 -3.37
N ASP A 107 -2.60 -6.50 -2.48
CA ASP A 107 -2.21 -5.14 -2.10
C ASP A 107 -1.39 -4.47 -3.21
N PHE A 108 -2.07 -3.83 -4.16
CA PHE A 108 -1.47 -3.10 -5.27
C PHE A 108 -1.72 -1.60 -5.15
N HIS A 109 -0.65 -0.79 -5.17
CA HIS A 109 -0.73 0.66 -5.05
C HIS A 109 0.08 1.36 -6.13
N ILE A 110 -0.48 2.43 -6.69
CA ILE A 110 0.18 3.31 -7.66
C ILE A 110 0.56 4.60 -6.93
N PHE A 111 1.81 5.02 -7.10
CA PHE A 111 2.35 6.25 -6.53
C PHE A 111 2.61 7.27 -7.62
N ASP A 112 2.28 8.53 -7.35
CA ASP A 112 2.57 9.66 -8.22
C ASP A 112 4.00 10.20 -8.04
N ASP A 113 4.67 9.87 -6.93
CA ASP A 113 6.05 10.26 -6.65
C ASP A 113 6.94 9.04 -6.29
N PRO A 114 8.08 8.84 -6.97
CA PRO A 114 8.98 7.71 -6.71
C PRO A 114 9.68 7.81 -5.33
N ASN A 115 9.79 8.99 -4.73
CA ASN A 115 10.29 9.15 -3.36
C ASN A 115 9.28 8.57 -2.36
N GLU A 116 7.99 8.83 -2.53
CA GLU A 116 6.93 8.28 -1.66
C GLU A 116 6.85 6.75 -1.77
N LEU A 117 6.95 6.22 -2.99
CA LEU A 117 7.10 4.78 -3.22
C LEU A 117 8.27 4.22 -2.44
N PHE A 118 9.44 4.87 -2.55
CA PHE A 118 10.68 4.41 -1.92
C PHE A 118 10.59 4.44 -0.40
N ASP A 119 10.09 5.54 0.19
CA ASP A 119 9.94 5.71 1.63
C ASP A 119 8.91 4.74 2.20
N THR A 120 7.81 4.49 1.49
CA THR A 120 6.80 3.50 1.88
C THR A 120 7.39 2.10 1.92
N ILE A 121 8.15 1.70 0.90
CA ILE A 121 8.83 0.40 0.87
C ILE A 121 9.88 0.29 1.97
N LYS A 122 10.60 1.37 2.25
CA LYS A 122 11.56 1.43 3.37
C LYS A 122 10.87 1.22 4.71
N GLU A 123 9.69 1.79 4.92
CA GLU A 123 8.88 1.54 6.12
C GLU A 123 8.43 0.08 6.22
N LYS A 124 7.87 -0.49 5.14
CA LYS A 124 7.52 -1.93 5.09
C LYS A 124 8.73 -2.83 5.37
N ASN A 125 9.93 -2.42 4.94
CA ASN A 125 11.15 -3.17 5.17
C ASN A 125 11.56 -3.22 6.65
N ARG A 126 11.21 -2.22 7.48
CA ARG A 126 11.56 -2.18 8.92
C ARG A 126 10.98 -3.35 9.70
N ILE A 127 9.85 -3.90 9.25
CA ILE A 127 9.13 -4.97 9.93
C ILE A 127 9.88 -6.30 9.84
N SER A 128 10.26 -6.71 8.62
CA SER A 128 10.78 -8.07 8.37
C SER A 128 12.04 -8.14 7.51
N ASN A 129 12.61 -7.00 7.11
CA ASN A 129 13.68 -6.90 6.10
C ASN A 129 13.35 -7.62 4.77
N LYS A 130 12.07 -7.70 4.42
CA LYS A 130 11.58 -8.33 3.18
C LYS A 130 10.82 -7.34 2.32
N ALA A 131 11.37 -6.15 2.09
CA ALA A 131 10.84 -5.25 1.08
C ALA A 131 11.95 -4.54 0.31
N ARG A 132 11.83 -4.45 -1.01
CA ARG A 132 12.87 -3.85 -1.88
C ARG A 132 12.26 -3.06 -3.01
N VAL A 133 13.00 -2.07 -3.50
CA VAL A 133 12.65 -1.33 -4.73
C VAL A 133 13.47 -1.88 -5.88
N VAL A 134 12.80 -2.16 -6.99
CA VAL A 134 13.41 -2.60 -8.25
C VAL A 134 12.94 -1.70 -9.39
N ALA A 135 13.68 -1.69 -10.50
CA ALA A 135 13.32 -0.91 -11.66
C ALA A 135 13.61 -1.67 -12.96
N GLY A 136 12.92 -1.26 -14.03
CA GLY A 136 13.30 -1.66 -15.40
C GLY A 136 14.69 -1.13 -15.76
N TYR A 137 15.44 -1.85 -16.59
CA TYR A 137 16.84 -1.54 -16.91
C TYR A 137 16.96 -0.39 -17.92
N CYS A 138 16.49 0.80 -17.56
CA CYS A 138 16.48 1.99 -18.42
C CYS A 138 17.66 2.95 -18.20
N TRP A 139 18.29 2.89 -17.02
CA TRP A 139 19.36 3.80 -16.62
C TRP A 139 20.73 3.12 -16.65
N ASP A 140 21.76 3.87 -17.06
CA ASP A 140 23.13 3.38 -17.07
C ASP A 140 23.67 3.12 -15.65
N TRP A 141 24.50 2.08 -15.54
CA TRP A 141 25.10 1.69 -14.27
C TRP A 141 26.48 2.34 -14.09
N ASN A 142 26.46 3.65 -13.87
CA ASN A 142 27.62 4.50 -13.63
C ASN A 142 28.32 4.13 -12.32
N SER A 143 27.56 3.81 -11.27
CA SER A 143 28.05 3.45 -9.94
C SER A 143 28.94 2.20 -9.93
N LYS A 144 28.86 1.40 -10.99
CA LYS A 144 29.72 0.24 -11.21
C LYS A 144 31.18 0.60 -11.41
N LYS A 145 31.46 1.78 -11.98
CA LYS A 145 32.82 2.29 -12.20
C LYS A 145 33.22 3.28 -11.12
N ASP A 146 32.29 4.12 -10.70
CA ASP A 146 32.49 5.14 -9.67
C ASP A 146 31.45 4.95 -8.57
N PRO A 147 31.79 4.37 -7.40
CA PRO A 147 30.84 4.13 -6.32
C PRO A 147 30.10 5.35 -5.79
N ALA A 148 30.54 6.58 -6.08
CA ALA A 148 29.84 7.81 -5.70
C ALA A 148 28.82 8.29 -6.76
N ALA A 149 28.85 7.72 -7.98
CA ALA A 149 27.97 8.12 -9.06
C ALA A 149 26.51 7.70 -8.80
N ILE A 150 25.59 8.55 -9.26
CA ILE A 150 24.16 8.27 -9.28
C ILE A 150 23.79 7.62 -10.61
N ASP A 151 22.89 6.64 -10.56
CA ASP A 151 22.47 5.87 -11.73
C ASP A 151 21.07 6.28 -12.20
N ILE A 152 20.09 6.11 -11.32
CA ILE A 152 18.69 6.35 -11.62
C ILE A 152 18.37 7.78 -11.22
N VAL A 153 18.00 8.58 -12.22
CA VAL A 153 17.61 9.97 -12.04
C VAL A 153 16.25 10.17 -12.70
N ILE A 154 15.29 10.68 -11.93
CA ILE A 154 13.96 11.12 -12.38
C ILE A 154 13.85 12.60 -11.98
N PRO A 155 14.26 13.53 -12.87
CA PRO A 155 14.45 14.94 -12.52
C PRO A 155 13.20 15.63 -11.98
N GLU A 156 12.03 15.31 -12.52
CA GLU A 156 10.73 15.89 -12.18
C GLU A 156 10.36 15.71 -10.70
N HIS A 157 10.90 14.68 -10.04
CA HIS A 157 10.70 14.39 -8.61
C HIS A 157 11.97 14.59 -7.78
N ASN A 158 13.03 15.16 -8.38
CA ASN A 158 14.37 15.24 -7.78
C ASN A 158 14.86 13.88 -7.22
N PHE A 159 14.42 12.77 -7.82
CA PHE A 159 14.71 11.43 -7.35
C PHE A 159 16.07 10.96 -7.88
N LYS A 160 16.92 10.47 -6.99
CA LYS A 160 18.29 10.04 -7.29
C LYS A 160 18.65 8.80 -6.47
N LYS A 161 18.95 7.70 -7.14
CA LYS A 161 19.36 6.44 -6.49
C LYS A 161 20.45 5.72 -7.28
N GLN A 162 21.15 4.84 -6.58
CA GLN A 162 22.13 3.94 -7.19
C GLN A 162 21.48 2.59 -7.49
N TRP A 163 21.92 1.95 -8.57
CA TRP A 163 21.70 0.52 -8.75
C TRP A 163 22.37 -0.25 -7.61
N ASN A 164 21.94 -1.49 -7.42
CA ASN A 164 22.55 -2.44 -6.52
C ASN A 164 24.08 -2.49 -6.71
N LEU A 165 24.88 -2.27 -5.67
CA LEU A 165 26.34 -2.34 -5.81
C LEU A 165 26.80 -3.81 -5.96
N ASN A 166 27.86 -4.02 -6.74
CA ASN A 166 28.33 -5.33 -7.20
C ASN A 166 28.94 -6.23 -6.10
N SER A 167 28.82 -5.86 -4.82
CA SER A 167 29.48 -6.56 -3.71
C SER A 167 28.85 -7.92 -3.41
N GLN A 168 27.56 -8.16 -3.67
CA GLN A 168 26.91 -9.46 -3.39
C GLN A 168 25.74 -9.77 -4.33
N LYS A 169 26.02 -10.19 -5.58
CA LYS A 169 25.02 -10.39 -6.65
C LYS A 169 23.79 -11.22 -6.30
N ASN A 170 23.90 -12.20 -5.40
CA ASN A 170 22.80 -13.11 -5.04
C ASN A 170 22.19 -12.83 -3.66
N LEU A 171 22.78 -11.93 -2.87
CA LEU A 171 22.32 -11.62 -1.52
C LEU A 171 21.77 -10.20 -1.38
N TRP A 172 21.89 -9.36 -2.43
CA TRP A 172 21.41 -7.98 -2.39
C TRP A 172 19.97 -7.88 -1.88
N ILE A 173 19.05 -8.71 -2.38
CA ILE A 173 17.63 -8.62 -1.99
C ILE A 173 17.37 -8.93 -0.51
N ILE A 174 18.30 -9.60 0.19
CA ILE A 174 18.19 -9.93 1.61
C ILE A 174 19.17 -9.14 2.50
N ASP A 175 20.13 -8.44 1.91
CA ASP A 175 21.13 -7.64 2.63
C ASP A 175 20.45 -6.43 3.28
N LYS A 176 20.71 -6.18 4.56
CA LYS A 176 20.07 -5.10 5.32
C LYS A 176 20.43 -3.72 4.78
N ASP A 177 21.64 -3.55 4.25
CA ASP A 177 22.15 -2.26 3.80
C ASP A 177 21.74 -1.95 2.35
N SER A 178 21.15 -2.92 1.65
CA SER A 178 20.70 -2.78 0.26
C SER A 178 19.43 -1.96 0.08
N ILE A 179 18.68 -1.67 1.17
CA ILE A 179 17.39 -0.96 1.10
C ILE A 179 17.52 0.43 0.48
N GLU A 180 18.70 1.05 0.55
CA GLU A 180 18.98 2.36 -0.05
C GLU A 180 19.25 2.31 -1.56
N GLN A 181 19.37 1.10 -2.13
CA GLN A 181 19.68 0.86 -3.53
C GLN A 181 18.46 0.36 -4.28
N ILE A 182 18.53 0.38 -5.61
CA ILE A 182 17.50 -0.18 -6.49
C ILE A 182 18.04 -1.41 -7.20
N GLY A 183 17.28 -2.49 -7.16
CA GLY A 183 17.59 -3.73 -7.87
C GLY A 183 17.09 -3.70 -9.31
N CYS A 184 17.61 -4.61 -10.13
CA CYS A 184 17.09 -4.86 -11.47
C CYS A 184 16.61 -6.31 -11.58
N ILE A 185 16.09 -6.66 -12.76
CA ILE A 185 15.60 -8.01 -13.04
C ILE A 185 16.63 -9.11 -12.76
N HIS A 186 17.92 -8.80 -12.91
CA HIS A 186 19.00 -9.76 -12.69
C HIS A 186 19.32 -10.01 -11.21
N THR A 187 18.89 -9.12 -10.30
CA THR A 187 19.19 -9.21 -8.86
C THR A 187 18.02 -9.67 -8.02
N CYS A 188 16.81 -9.68 -8.60
CA CYS A 188 15.61 -10.20 -7.95
C CYS A 188 15.22 -11.61 -8.45
N GLN A 189 16.05 -12.26 -9.27
CA GLN A 189 15.72 -13.56 -9.83
C GLN A 189 15.81 -14.68 -8.77
N GLY A 190 14.76 -15.50 -8.67
CA GLY A 190 14.70 -16.65 -7.77
C GLY A 190 14.46 -16.31 -6.28
N LEU A 191 14.22 -15.04 -5.96
CA LEU A 191 13.99 -14.57 -4.59
C LEU A 191 12.70 -13.72 -4.53
N GLU A 192 11.94 -13.90 -3.46
CA GLU A 192 10.67 -13.22 -3.21
C GLU A 192 10.75 -12.39 -1.93
N VAL A 193 9.99 -11.30 -1.89
CA VAL A 193 9.91 -10.36 -0.76
C VAL A 193 8.46 -10.19 -0.34
N ASP A 194 8.21 -9.73 0.89
CA ASP A 194 6.85 -9.43 1.36
C ASP A 194 6.24 -8.30 0.52
N TYR A 195 6.98 -7.20 0.31
CA TYR A 195 6.53 -6.07 -0.49
C TYR A 195 7.57 -5.68 -1.54
N ILE A 196 7.13 -5.44 -2.78
CA ILE A 196 8.01 -4.98 -3.86
C ILE A 196 7.59 -3.59 -4.33
N GLY A 197 8.55 -2.66 -4.38
CA GLY A 197 8.41 -1.40 -5.08
C GLY A 197 8.94 -1.54 -6.50
N VAL A 198 8.20 -1.12 -7.51
CA VAL A 198 8.61 -1.22 -8.92
C VAL A 198 8.56 0.14 -9.59
N ILE A 199 9.69 0.58 -10.14
CA ILE A 199 9.75 1.76 -11.01
C ILE A 199 9.68 1.28 -12.46
N ILE A 200 8.58 1.61 -13.12
CA ILE A 200 8.37 1.37 -14.55
C ILE A 200 9.04 2.50 -15.33
N GLY A 201 10.11 2.16 -16.04
CA GLY A 201 10.90 3.10 -16.79
C GLY A 201 10.25 3.53 -18.12
N PRO A 202 10.91 4.44 -18.86
CA PRO A 202 10.39 5.00 -20.10
C PRO A 202 10.38 4.02 -21.29
N ASP A 203 10.85 2.78 -21.11
CA ASP A 203 10.76 1.70 -22.10
C ASP A 203 9.37 1.06 -22.17
N LEU A 204 8.42 1.46 -21.33
CA LEU A 204 7.01 1.04 -21.37
C LEU A 204 6.10 2.26 -21.26
N ARG A 205 5.13 2.40 -22.16
CA ARG A 205 4.17 3.52 -22.20
C ARG A 205 2.80 3.05 -22.66
N PHE A 206 1.78 3.89 -22.49
CA PHE A 206 0.43 3.62 -22.98
C PHE A 206 -0.01 4.66 -24.00
N GLU A 207 -0.33 4.20 -25.21
CA GLU A 207 -0.74 5.05 -26.32
C GLU A 207 -1.87 4.39 -27.10
N ASN A 208 -2.97 5.11 -27.35
CA ASN A 208 -4.09 4.65 -28.18
C ASN A 208 -4.67 3.28 -27.78
N GLY A 209 -4.85 3.05 -26.47
CA GLY A 209 -5.39 1.79 -25.95
C GLY A 209 -4.41 0.62 -25.96
N ARG A 210 -3.12 0.86 -26.26
CA ARG A 210 -2.09 -0.17 -26.34
C ARG A 210 -0.92 0.12 -25.43
N VAL A 211 -0.42 -0.93 -24.78
CA VAL A 211 0.86 -0.91 -24.09
C VAL A 211 1.96 -1.00 -25.15
N ILE A 212 2.76 0.05 -25.27
CA ILE A 212 3.85 0.18 -26.24
C ILE A 212 5.18 0.02 -25.51
N THR A 213 6.03 -0.89 -26.01
CA THR A 213 7.39 -1.08 -25.52
C THR A 213 8.40 -0.35 -26.42
N ASP A 214 9.47 0.18 -25.81
CA ASP A 214 10.54 0.88 -26.53
C ASP A 214 11.93 0.46 -26.06
N ILE A 215 12.48 -0.50 -26.79
CA ILE A 215 13.83 -1.02 -26.54
C ILE A 215 14.93 0.06 -26.63
N THR A 216 14.70 1.17 -27.33
CA THR A 216 15.69 2.25 -27.47
C THR A 216 15.80 3.09 -26.20
N ARG A 217 14.83 2.99 -25.30
CA ARG A 217 14.81 3.64 -23.98
C ARG A 217 15.45 2.79 -22.89
N ARG A 218 15.83 1.54 -23.20
CA ARG A 218 16.65 0.73 -22.29
C ARG A 218 18.11 1.20 -22.32
N SER A 219 18.82 0.98 -21.22
CA SER A 219 20.25 1.29 -21.18
C SER A 219 21.01 0.46 -22.22
N GLY A 220 21.98 1.08 -22.91
CA GLY A 220 22.87 0.37 -23.84
C GLY A 220 23.75 -0.69 -23.16
N ASN A 221 23.82 -0.69 -21.82
CA ASN A 221 24.52 -1.69 -21.02
C ASN A 221 23.64 -2.90 -20.66
N ASP A 222 22.35 -2.86 -21.00
CA ASP A 222 21.42 -3.96 -20.78
C ASP A 222 21.81 -5.17 -21.64
N LYS A 223 22.27 -6.23 -20.97
CA LYS A 223 22.67 -7.45 -21.66
C LYS A 223 21.48 -8.22 -22.23
N SER A 224 20.29 -8.07 -21.66
CA SER A 224 19.10 -8.80 -22.09
C SER A 224 18.74 -8.56 -23.55
N VAL A 225 19.04 -7.37 -24.05
CA VAL A 225 18.75 -6.92 -25.41
C VAL A 225 19.98 -6.96 -26.34
N ASN A 226 21.13 -7.46 -25.85
CA ASN A 226 22.32 -7.61 -26.67
C ASN A 226 22.09 -8.63 -27.80
N GLY A 227 22.11 -8.13 -29.03
CA GLY A 227 21.81 -8.89 -30.24
C GLY A 227 20.60 -8.37 -31.01
N PHE A 228 19.78 -7.50 -30.39
CA PHE A 228 18.60 -6.90 -31.03
C PHE A 228 18.94 -6.23 -32.36
N LYS A 229 19.96 -5.36 -32.39
CA LYS A 229 20.37 -4.66 -33.64
C LYS A 229 20.74 -5.60 -34.78
N SER A 230 21.31 -6.77 -34.47
CA SER A 230 21.64 -7.79 -35.48
C SER A 230 20.38 -8.47 -36.00
N ARG A 231 19.52 -8.93 -35.08
CA ARG A 231 18.26 -9.59 -35.42
C ARG A 231 17.29 -8.68 -36.15
N PHE A 232 17.25 -7.41 -35.77
CA PHE A 232 16.42 -6.41 -36.43
C PHE A 232 16.82 -6.19 -37.90
N LYS A 233 18.11 -6.34 -38.23
CA LYS A 233 18.57 -6.29 -39.63
C LYS A 233 18.14 -7.52 -40.43
N SER A 234 18.08 -8.70 -39.80
CA SER A 234 17.70 -9.94 -40.49
C SER A 234 16.19 -10.13 -40.59
N ASP A 235 15.46 -9.84 -39.52
CA ASP A 235 14.01 -9.97 -39.42
C ASP A 235 13.47 -8.90 -38.45
N PRO A 236 13.11 -7.71 -38.96
CA PRO A 236 12.63 -6.60 -38.14
C PRO A 236 11.37 -6.95 -37.35
N VAL A 237 10.46 -7.74 -37.93
CA VAL A 237 9.15 -8.06 -37.35
C VAL A 237 9.33 -9.00 -36.17
N LEU A 238 10.11 -10.07 -36.35
CA LEU A 238 10.42 -11.00 -35.27
C LEU A 238 11.20 -10.32 -34.15
N ALA A 239 12.20 -9.51 -34.49
CA ALA A 239 13.00 -8.80 -33.50
C ALA A 239 12.16 -7.83 -32.65
N ALA A 240 11.25 -7.08 -33.28
CA ALA A 240 10.33 -6.19 -32.57
C ALA A 240 9.40 -6.96 -31.61
N ARG A 241 8.87 -8.12 -32.03
CA ARG A 241 8.06 -8.98 -31.16
C ARG A 241 8.86 -9.54 -29.98
N GLU A 242 10.08 -10.02 -30.22
CA GLU A 242 10.95 -10.52 -29.14
C GLU A 242 11.31 -9.41 -28.14
N ALA A 243 11.51 -8.18 -28.61
CA ALA A 243 11.76 -7.03 -27.76
C ALA A 243 10.54 -6.67 -26.89
N ASP A 244 9.34 -6.66 -27.47
CA ASP A 244 8.08 -6.43 -26.75
C ASP A 244 7.89 -7.48 -25.65
N GLU A 245 8.06 -8.76 -25.98
CA GLU A 245 7.98 -9.88 -25.04
C GLU A 245 8.98 -9.72 -23.89
N ILE A 246 10.25 -9.39 -24.17
CA ILE A 246 11.28 -9.23 -23.13
C ILE A 246 10.96 -8.09 -22.17
N ILE A 247 10.53 -6.94 -22.69
CA ILE A 247 10.22 -5.76 -21.85
C ILE A 247 9.00 -6.07 -20.97
N LYS A 248 7.92 -6.59 -21.55
CA LYS A 248 6.71 -6.97 -20.79
C LYS A 248 6.99 -8.07 -19.76
N ASN A 249 7.73 -9.11 -20.13
CA ASN A 249 8.14 -10.18 -19.22
C ASN A 249 9.04 -9.65 -18.10
N THR A 250 9.90 -8.66 -18.37
CA THR A 250 10.70 -8.00 -17.34
C THR A 250 9.78 -7.42 -16.27
N TYR A 251 8.85 -6.55 -16.66
CA TYR A 251 7.96 -5.88 -15.71
C TYR A 251 7.00 -6.83 -15.01
N ARG A 252 6.43 -7.79 -15.76
CA ARG A 252 5.64 -8.88 -15.18
C ARG A 252 6.42 -9.63 -14.09
N THR A 253 7.69 -9.92 -14.35
CA THR A 253 8.54 -10.62 -13.39
C THR A 253 8.84 -9.75 -12.17
N LEU A 254 9.14 -8.46 -12.34
CA LEU A 254 9.37 -7.53 -11.23
C LEU A 254 8.13 -7.39 -10.33
N MET A 255 6.97 -7.16 -10.93
CA MET A 255 5.69 -6.92 -10.25
C MET A 255 5.13 -8.16 -9.56
N THR A 256 5.70 -9.34 -9.82
CA THR A 256 5.30 -10.60 -9.18
C THR A 256 6.28 -11.06 -8.09
N ARG A 257 7.31 -10.26 -7.75
CA ARG A 257 8.23 -10.60 -6.65
C ARG A 257 7.68 -10.31 -5.25
N GLY A 258 6.60 -9.53 -5.14
CA GLY A 258 5.90 -9.27 -3.89
C GLY A 258 4.95 -10.41 -3.53
N MET A 259 5.09 -10.94 -2.31
CA MET A 259 4.19 -11.96 -1.77
C MET A 259 2.93 -11.34 -1.18
N LYS A 260 3.03 -10.18 -0.53
CA LYS A 260 1.93 -9.50 0.16
C LYS A 260 1.43 -8.29 -0.60
N GLY A 261 2.33 -7.55 -1.27
CA GLY A 261 1.94 -6.39 -2.08
C GLY A 261 2.96 -5.94 -3.12
N CYS A 262 2.50 -5.18 -4.11
CA CYS A 262 3.30 -4.56 -5.17
C CYS A 262 2.93 -3.08 -5.31
N TYR A 263 3.90 -2.21 -5.07
CA TYR A 263 3.75 -0.77 -5.14
C TYR A 263 4.51 -0.26 -6.36
N VAL A 264 3.93 0.65 -7.13
CA VAL A 264 4.44 0.97 -8.47
C VAL A 264 4.44 2.46 -8.71
N TYR A 265 5.51 2.94 -9.34
CA TYR A 265 5.59 4.26 -9.95
C TYR A 265 5.81 4.10 -11.45
N PHE A 266 5.09 4.87 -12.27
CA PHE A 266 5.23 4.86 -13.72
C PHE A 266 5.85 6.16 -14.21
N CYS A 267 6.91 6.08 -15.01
CA CYS A 267 7.44 7.25 -15.71
C CYS A 267 6.45 7.81 -16.76
N ASP A 268 5.56 6.97 -17.30
CA ASP A 268 4.52 7.36 -18.24
C ASP A 268 3.16 7.49 -17.53
N LYS A 269 2.59 8.71 -17.52
CA LYS A 269 1.32 8.99 -16.81
C LYS A 269 0.13 8.26 -17.43
N ALA A 270 0.07 8.18 -18.76
CA ALA A 270 -1.01 7.46 -19.44
C ALA A 270 -1.01 5.97 -19.08
N LEU A 271 0.17 5.37 -18.86
CA LEU A 271 0.29 4.01 -18.37
C LEU A 271 -0.18 3.87 -16.92
N ALA A 272 0.14 4.82 -16.03
CA ALA A 272 -0.41 4.84 -14.67
C ALA A 272 -1.94 4.89 -14.69
N GLU A 273 -2.53 5.78 -15.51
CA GLU A 273 -3.98 5.91 -15.66
C GLU A 273 -4.63 4.63 -16.21
N HIS A 274 -4.00 3.97 -17.19
CA HIS A 274 -4.44 2.68 -17.70
C HIS A 274 -4.49 1.63 -16.59
N PHE A 275 -3.42 1.51 -15.79
CA PHE A 275 -3.38 0.59 -14.65
C PHE A 275 -4.46 0.95 -13.61
N ALA A 276 -4.57 2.22 -13.22
CA ALA A 276 -5.57 2.69 -12.27
C ALA A 276 -7.01 2.41 -12.74
N SER A 277 -7.30 2.62 -14.03
CA SER A 277 -8.62 2.36 -14.62
C SER A 277 -9.00 0.87 -14.64
N SER A 278 -7.98 0.01 -14.61
CA SER A 278 -8.11 -1.45 -14.53
C SER A 278 -8.13 -1.96 -13.08
N MET A 279 -8.04 -1.10 -12.08
CA MET A 279 -8.31 -1.47 -10.69
C MET A 279 -9.79 -1.27 -10.42
N ASP A 280 -10.37 -2.08 -9.54
CA ASP A 280 -11.65 -1.70 -8.98
C ASP A 280 -11.45 -0.36 -8.28
N ILE A 281 -12.33 0.59 -8.58
CA ILE A 281 -12.34 1.86 -7.87
C ILE A 281 -12.51 1.48 -6.41
N VAL A 282 -11.43 1.62 -5.65
CA VAL A 282 -11.53 1.79 -4.21
C VAL A 282 -12.22 3.14 -4.09
N ALA A 283 -13.55 3.14 -4.16
CA ALA A 283 -14.25 4.08 -3.32
C ALA A 283 -13.61 3.82 -1.97
N GLU A 284 -12.90 4.79 -1.41
CA GLU A 284 -12.55 4.76 0.00
C GLU A 284 -13.84 4.36 0.69
N LYS A 285 -13.98 3.07 1.03
CA LYS A 285 -15.14 2.61 1.76
C LYS A 285 -14.94 3.35 3.07
N PRO A 286 -15.80 4.30 3.46
CA PRO A 286 -15.72 4.82 4.81
C PRO A 286 -15.74 3.59 5.70
N SER A 287 -14.64 3.37 6.41
CA SER A 287 -14.49 2.26 7.34
C SER A 287 -15.73 2.27 8.20
N ALA A 288 -16.64 1.32 7.94
CA ALA A 288 -17.85 1.23 8.72
C ALA A 288 -17.41 0.99 10.15
N VAL A 289 -17.76 1.91 11.06
CA VAL A 289 -17.36 1.82 12.46
C VAL A 289 -17.80 0.45 13.00
N ARG A 290 -16.84 -0.45 13.17
CA ARG A 290 -17.04 -1.80 13.70
C ARG A 290 -16.65 -1.79 15.17
N ILE A 291 -17.56 -2.30 16.00
CA ILE A 291 -17.34 -2.47 17.43
C ILE A 291 -16.82 -3.89 17.65
N GLU A 292 -15.57 -4.01 18.08
CA GLU A 292 -14.97 -5.29 18.46
C GLU A 292 -15.21 -5.53 19.95
N PRO A 293 -15.80 -6.67 20.36
CA PRO A 293 -16.10 -6.94 21.77
C PRO A 293 -14.84 -7.11 22.62
N ALA A 294 -13.74 -7.59 22.02
CA ALA A 294 -12.44 -7.72 22.68
C ALA A 294 -11.31 -7.62 21.64
N ILE A 295 -10.17 -7.08 22.07
CA ILE A 295 -8.96 -6.93 21.26
C ILE A 295 -7.71 -7.30 22.06
N ASN A 296 -6.61 -7.57 21.36
CA ASN A 296 -5.31 -7.80 22.01
C ASN A 296 -4.84 -6.53 22.74
N ASP A 297 -4.21 -6.68 23.90
CA ASP A 297 -3.69 -5.58 24.71
C ASP A 297 -2.63 -4.75 23.98
N ASP A 298 -1.87 -5.35 23.07
CA ASP A 298 -0.81 -4.69 22.29
C ASP A 298 -1.33 -3.61 21.34
N VAL A 299 -2.62 -3.64 20.98
CA VAL A 299 -3.23 -2.66 20.05
C VAL A 299 -4.13 -1.65 20.76
N LYS A 300 -4.36 -1.82 22.07
CA LYS A 300 -5.15 -0.89 22.90
C LYS A 300 -4.43 0.45 22.99
N PHE A 301 -5.17 1.53 22.69
CA PHE A 301 -4.66 2.91 22.68
C PHE A 301 -3.51 3.16 21.69
N ILE A 302 -3.29 2.24 20.74
CA ILE A 302 -2.40 2.41 19.60
C ILE A 302 -3.25 2.56 18.34
N ASP A 303 -4.07 1.55 18.06
CA ASP A 303 -4.97 1.51 16.90
C ASP A 303 -6.45 1.56 17.30
N PHE A 304 -6.77 1.21 18.55
CA PHE A 304 -8.15 1.11 19.04
C PHE A 304 -8.38 1.96 20.30
N LEU A 305 -9.59 2.52 20.41
CA LEU A 305 -10.07 3.18 21.61
C LEU A 305 -11.29 2.44 22.20
N PRO A 306 -11.47 2.48 23.53
CA PRO A 306 -12.64 1.89 24.16
C PRO A 306 -13.90 2.71 23.84
N LEU A 307 -14.99 2.01 23.56
CA LEU A 307 -16.33 2.58 23.42
C LEU A 307 -17.05 2.50 24.76
N TYR A 308 -17.50 3.64 25.26
CA TYR A 308 -18.33 3.73 26.45
C TYR A 308 -19.73 4.24 26.10
N SER A 309 -20.73 3.76 26.85
CA SER A 309 -21.97 4.52 27.00
C SER A 309 -21.67 5.86 27.70
N LEU A 310 -22.52 6.87 27.50
CA LEU A 310 -22.37 8.18 28.16
C LEU A 310 -22.23 8.05 29.68
N ARG A 311 -23.07 7.20 30.28
CA ARG A 311 -23.02 6.89 31.71
C ARG A 311 -21.68 6.28 32.13
N ALA A 312 -21.16 5.35 31.33
CA ALA A 312 -19.90 4.68 31.62
C ALA A 312 -18.67 5.59 31.46
N ALA A 313 -18.66 6.45 30.44
CA ALA A 313 -17.60 7.45 30.27
C ALA A 313 -17.50 8.39 31.48
N CYS A 314 -18.65 8.77 32.04
CA CYS A 314 -18.71 9.64 33.21
C CYS A 314 -18.37 8.93 34.51
N GLY A 315 -18.74 7.65 34.69
CA GLY A 315 -18.32 6.86 35.86
C GLY A 315 -16.80 6.63 35.89
N TYR A 316 -16.20 6.23 34.77
CA TYR A 316 -14.79 5.89 34.69
C TYR A 316 -13.86 7.11 34.78
N PHE A 317 -14.11 8.14 33.96
CA PHE A 317 -13.26 9.34 33.91
C PHE A 317 -13.72 10.45 34.85
N GLY A 318 -14.96 10.38 35.32
CA GLY A 318 -15.46 11.24 36.37
C GLY A 318 -15.14 10.67 37.75
N GLU A 319 -15.88 9.67 38.18
CA GLU A 319 -15.87 9.23 39.59
C GLU A 319 -14.84 8.12 39.89
N GLY A 320 -14.11 7.63 38.87
CA GLY A 320 -13.09 6.59 39.02
C GLY A 320 -13.67 5.19 39.25
N GLU A 321 -14.94 4.98 38.89
CA GLU A 321 -15.62 3.70 39.03
C GLU A 321 -15.19 2.72 37.93
N ALA A 322 -15.14 1.42 38.25
CA ALA A 322 -14.98 0.39 37.23
C ALA A 322 -16.28 0.28 36.43
N VAL A 323 -16.22 0.55 35.13
CA VAL A 323 -17.41 0.48 34.26
C VAL A 323 -17.15 -0.44 33.08
N GLU A 324 -18.20 -1.11 32.62
CA GLU A 324 -18.12 -2.05 31.50
C GLU A 324 -17.93 -1.29 30.17
N GLU A 325 -16.87 -1.66 29.46
CA GLU A 325 -16.60 -1.25 28.08
C GLU A 325 -17.65 -1.91 27.16
N SER A 326 -18.28 -1.13 26.28
CA SER A 326 -19.22 -1.66 25.29
C SER A 326 -18.51 -2.30 24.09
N GLY A 327 -17.18 -2.22 24.05
CA GLY A 327 -16.31 -2.76 23.02
C GLY A 327 -15.19 -1.79 22.66
N TRP A 328 -14.49 -2.08 21.56
CA TRP A 328 -13.36 -1.31 21.07
C TRP A 328 -13.58 -0.94 19.61
N ILE A 329 -13.23 0.29 19.25
CA ILE A 329 -13.36 0.79 17.87
C ILE A 329 -11.97 1.12 17.34
N LYS A 330 -11.67 0.68 16.12
CA LYS A 330 -10.45 1.07 15.40
C LYS A 330 -10.54 2.55 15.01
N VAL A 331 -9.52 3.33 15.34
CA VAL A 331 -9.48 4.77 15.08
C VAL A 331 -8.32 5.07 14.15
N GLU A 332 -8.65 5.61 12.98
CA GLU A 332 -7.68 6.02 11.95
C GLU A 332 -7.80 7.52 11.70
N GLY A 333 -6.70 8.17 11.30
CA GLY A 333 -6.70 9.59 10.92
C GLY A 333 -6.75 10.62 12.05
N MET A 334 -6.71 10.22 13.33
CA MET A 334 -6.76 11.15 14.50
C MET A 334 -5.42 11.35 15.22
N GLY A 335 -4.30 11.06 14.55
CA GLY A 335 -2.96 11.16 15.14
C GLY A 335 -2.70 10.11 16.22
N ARG A 336 -1.77 10.39 17.14
CA ARG A 336 -1.33 9.41 18.15
C ARG A 336 -2.37 9.23 19.25
N LEU A 337 -2.92 8.03 19.35
CA LEU A 337 -3.83 7.61 20.41
C LEU A 337 -3.11 7.44 21.76
N ASN A 338 -3.85 7.53 22.86
CA ASN A 338 -3.35 7.30 24.21
C ASN A 338 -4.49 6.93 25.18
N ARG A 339 -4.11 6.56 26.41
CA ARG A 339 -5.01 6.08 27.48
C ARG A 339 -6.04 7.10 27.97
N ASN A 340 -5.85 8.37 27.67
CA ASN A 340 -6.82 9.42 28.03
C ASN A 340 -7.85 9.65 26.93
N MET A 341 -7.88 8.82 25.88
CA MET A 341 -8.84 8.96 24.79
C MET A 341 -9.88 7.84 24.81
N PHE A 342 -11.12 8.16 24.44
CA PHE A 342 -12.24 7.22 24.43
C PHE A 342 -13.29 7.63 23.39
N VAL A 343 -14.18 6.71 23.04
CA VAL A 343 -15.27 6.93 22.08
C VAL A 343 -16.62 6.91 22.79
N VAL A 344 -17.51 7.83 22.39
CA VAL A 344 -18.93 7.85 22.77
C VAL A 344 -19.78 8.04 21.53
N ARG A 345 -20.91 7.35 21.44
CA ARG A 345 -21.91 7.60 20.39
C ARG A 345 -22.73 8.82 20.77
N ALA A 346 -22.75 9.83 19.90
CA ALA A 346 -23.59 11.01 20.05
C ALA A 346 -25.06 10.64 19.82
N GLU A 347 -25.94 11.28 20.57
CA GLU A 347 -27.39 11.13 20.49
C GLU A 347 -27.98 12.54 20.31
N GLY A 348 -28.97 12.66 19.44
CA GLY A 348 -29.65 13.93 19.17
C GLY A 348 -28.92 14.90 18.24
N ARG A 349 -29.52 16.09 18.06
CA ARG A 349 -29.24 17.00 16.93
C ARG A 349 -28.76 18.39 17.34
N SER A 350 -28.59 18.64 18.64
CA SER A 350 -28.18 19.95 19.18
C SER A 350 -26.80 20.43 18.72
N MET A 351 -25.94 19.53 18.22
CA MET A 351 -24.59 19.86 17.76
C MET A 351 -24.41 19.84 16.23
N GLU A 352 -25.49 19.69 15.46
CA GLU A 352 -25.43 19.80 14.00
C GLU A 352 -25.02 21.24 13.58
N PRO A 353 -24.23 21.40 12.50
CA PRO A 353 -23.68 20.37 11.61
C PRO A 353 -22.33 19.79 12.08
N LEU A 354 -21.83 20.18 13.25
CA LEU A 354 -20.51 19.74 13.73
C LEU A 354 -20.52 18.25 14.12
N ILE A 355 -21.56 17.82 14.84
CA ILE A 355 -21.77 16.44 15.29
C ILE A 355 -23.22 16.09 14.98
N HIS A 356 -23.44 14.98 14.26
CA HIS A 356 -24.77 14.49 13.89
C HIS A 356 -25.21 13.35 14.81
N ASP A 357 -26.52 13.17 14.94
CA ASP A 357 -27.11 12.04 15.68
C ASP A 357 -26.50 10.70 15.24
N GLY A 358 -26.01 9.91 16.20
CA GLY A 358 -25.36 8.63 15.96
C GLY A 358 -23.89 8.68 15.51
N ASP A 359 -23.25 9.85 15.44
CA ASP A 359 -21.80 9.95 15.21
C ASP A 359 -21.01 9.29 16.37
N TYR A 360 -19.95 8.54 16.05
CA TYR A 360 -18.99 8.09 17.05
C TYR A 360 -17.96 9.20 17.28
N CYS A 361 -18.01 9.80 18.46
CA CYS A 361 -17.20 10.96 18.83
C CYS A 361 -16.03 10.54 19.72
N VAL A 362 -14.83 10.97 19.35
CA VAL A 362 -13.61 10.75 20.13
C VAL A 362 -13.41 11.92 21.09
N PHE A 363 -13.19 11.60 22.35
CA PHE A 363 -12.93 12.56 23.42
C PHE A 363 -11.59 12.29 24.08
N ARG A 364 -10.98 13.35 24.61
CA ARG A 364 -9.82 13.30 25.49
C ARG A 364 -10.25 13.67 26.92
N ALA A 365 -10.09 12.74 27.85
CA ALA A 365 -10.31 12.94 29.28
C ALA A 365 -9.31 13.94 29.88
N ALA A 366 -9.72 14.58 30.98
CA ALA A 366 -8.90 15.52 31.75
C ALA A 366 -8.23 16.61 30.88
N PRO A 367 -8.99 17.46 30.18
CA PRO A 367 -8.43 18.46 29.30
C PRO A 367 -7.58 19.47 30.08
N ALA A 368 -6.33 19.66 29.65
CA ALA A 368 -5.42 20.66 30.19
C ALA A 368 -5.65 22.02 29.54
N GLY A 369 -5.62 23.10 30.33
CA GLY A 369 -5.76 24.48 29.86
C GLY A 369 -7.20 25.00 29.79
N SER A 370 -7.40 26.09 29.06
CA SER A 370 -8.72 26.74 28.94
C SER A 370 -9.69 25.88 28.14
N ARG A 371 -10.94 25.86 28.59
CA ARG A 371 -12.08 25.18 27.94
C ARG A 371 -12.92 26.14 27.09
N MET A 372 -12.61 27.44 27.12
CA MET A 372 -13.35 28.47 26.41
C MET A 372 -13.42 28.19 24.91
N GLY A 373 -14.64 28.13 24.39
CA GLY A 373 -14.92 27.89 22.97
C GLY A 373 -14.74 26.44 22.51
N LYS A 374 -14.41 25.51 23.42
CA LYS A 374 -14.20 24.09 23.08
C LYS A 374 -15.48 23.29 23.17
N THR A 375 -15.64 22.30 22.29
CA THR A 375 -16.70 21.30 22.43
C THR A 375 -16.31 20.27 23.49
N VAL A 376 -17.19 20.06 24.46
CA VAL A 376 -16.94 19.22 25.63
C VAL A 376 -18.08 18.25 25.86
N LEU A 377 -17.75 17.07 26.35
CA LEU A 377 -18.69 16.16 26.99
C LEU A 377 -18.79 16.53 28.47
N VAL A 378 -20.00 16.79 28.93
CA VAL A 378 -20.27 17.21 30.31
C VAL A 378 -21.34 16.34 30.96
N GLN A 379 -21.30 16.30 32.28
CA GLN A 379 -22.33 15.73 33.14
C GLN A 379 -22.93 16.86 33.99
N HIS A 380 -24.24 16.85 34.17
CA HIS A 380 -24.98 17.76 35.02
C HIS A 380 -26.17 17.05 35.67
N ARG A 381 -26.56 17.42 36.89
CA ARG A 381 -27.65 16.73 37.63
C ARG A 381 -29.01 17.42 37.52
N ASN A 382 -29.05 18.76 37.48
CA ASN A 382 -30.32 19.52 37.50
C ASN A 382 -30.83 20.02 36.15
N PHE A 383 -30.07 19.87 35.07
CA PHE A 383 -30.47 20.35 33.74
C PHE A 383 -30.91 19.21 32.84
N TYR A 384 -32.09 19.30 32.22
CA TYR A 384 -32.58 18.26 31.32
C TYR A 384 -32.13 18.54 29.88
N ASP A 385 -31.22 17.73 29.35
CA ASP A 385 -30.97 17.64 27.90
C ASP A 385 -31.78 16.47 27.31
N ALA A 386 -32.72 16.82 26.43
CA ALA A 386 -33.60 15.86 25.74
C ALA A 386 -32.83 14.90 24.82
N ASP A 387 -31.64 15.30 24.35
CA ASP A 387 -30.80 14.49 23.47
C ASP A 387 -30.09 13.34 24.22
N TYR A 388 -29.96 13.41 25.55
CA TYR A 388 -29.04 12.57 26.32
C TYR A 388 -29.59 12.06 27.67
N ALA A 389 -30.89 11.76 27.70
CA ALA A 389 -31.60 11.27 28.88
C ALA A 389 -31.48 12.19 30.12
N GLY A 390 -31.21 13.48 29.93
CA GLY A 390 -31.35 14.49 30.97
C GLY A 390 -30.16 14.70 31.92
N SER A 391 -29.00 14.06 31.75
CA SER A 391 -27.86 14.27 32.69
C SER A 391 -26.49 14.41 32.03
N TYR A 392 -26.43 14.33 30.71
CA TYR A 392 -25.20 14.47 29.93
C TYR A 392 -25.44 15.41 28.77
N SER A 393 -24.39 16.06 28.30
CA SER A 393 -24.47 16.94 27.14
C SER A 393 -23.15 16.98 26.39
N ILE A 394 -23.21 17.03 25.05
CA ILE A 394 -22.09 17.47 24.21
C ILE A 394 -22.42 18.89 23.75
N LYS A 395 -21.65 19.89 24.19
CA LYS A 395 -21.90 21.31 23.90
C LYS A 395 -20.60 22.11 23.80
N THR A 396 -20.65 23.29 23.20
CA THR A 396 -19.53 24.24 23.25
C THR A 396 -19.52 24.98 24.58
N TYR A 397 -18.42 24.88 25.32
CA TYR A 397 -18.25 25.53 26.61
C TYR A 397 -17.91 27.02 26.44
N THR A 398 -18.65 27.89 27.11
CA THR A 398 -18.29 29.30 27.29
C THR A 398 -18.49 29.69 28.74
N SER A 399 -17.67 30.60 29.28
CA SER A 399 -17.92 31.21 30.59
C SER A 399 -17.95 32.72 30.51
N LYS A 400 -18.82 33.35 31.30
CA LYS A 400 -18.92 34.80 31.43
C LYS A 400 -18.64 35.18 32.86
N LYS A 401 -17.74 36.15 33.02
CA LYS A 401 -17.43 36.75 34.32
C LYS A 401 -18.15 38.09 34.40
N THR A 402 -19.04 38.23 35.37
CA THR A 402 -19.63 39.53 35.71
C THR A 402 -18.77 40.23 36.75
N TYR A 403 -18.68 41.55 36.62
CA TYR A 403 -17.95 42.43 37.51
C TYR A 403 -18.95 43.41 38.12
N ASP A 404 -18.80 43.69 39.41
CA ASP A 404 -19.56 44.75 40.07
C ASP A 404 -19.07 46.15 39.62
N ASP A 405 -19.78 47.19 40.04
CA ASP A 405 -19.45 48.60 39.73
C ASP A 405 -18.08 49.05 40.29
N LEU A 406 -17.44 48.22 41.13
CA LEU A 406 -16.12 48.45 41.71
C LEU A 406 -15.01 47.62 41.03
N GLY A 407 -15.34 46.86 39.99
CA GLY A 407 -14.42 46.02 39.23
C GLY A 407 -14.04 44.70 39.93
N ASN A 408 -14.72 44.33 41.02
CA ASN A 408 -14.56 43.01 41.62
C ASN A 408 -15.41 42.00 40.85
N TRP A 409 -14.87 40.81 40.64
CA TRP A 409 -15.60 39.72 40.02
C TRP A 409 -16.72 39.24 40.96
N SER A 410 -17.94 39.15 40.44
CA SER A 410 -19.16 38.89 41.23
C SER A 410 -19.83 37.54 40.96
N HIS A 411 -19.72 37.00 39.73
CA HIS A 411 -20.31 35.71 39.36
C HIS A 411 -19.67 35.13 38.08
N GLU A 412 -19.56 33.81 37.99
CA GLU A 412 -19.19 33.08 36.77
C GLU A 412 -20.38 32.26 36.29
N GLU A 413 -20.86 32.60 35.10
CA GLU A 413 -21.92 31.87 34.41
C GLU A 413 -21.28 30.96 33.37
N ILE A 414 -21.56 29.66 33.43
CA ILE A 414 -21.16 28.71 32.40
C ILE A 414 -22.32 28.56 31.43
N VAL A 415 -22.05 28.80 30.15
CA VAL A 415 -23.04 28.64 29.07
C VAL A 415 -22.58 27.54 28.12
N LEU A 416 -23.36 26.47 28.07
CA LEU A 416 -23.18 25.35 27.17
C LEU A 416 -24.00 25.60 25.90
N GLN A 417 -23.31 25.99 24.83
CA GLN A 417 -23.94 26.40 23.58
C GLN A 417 -24.12 25.20 22.64
N PRO A 418 -25.34 24.97 22.12
CA PRO A 418 -25.54 24.10 20.96
C PRO A 418 -24.93 24.74 19.71
N LYS A 419 -24.61 23.92 18.71
CA LYS A 419 -24.25 24.42 17.37
C LYS A 419 -25.49 24.57 16.47
N ASN A 420 -26.52 23.77 16.74
CA ASN A 420 -27.78 23.86 16.04
C ASN A 420 -28.63 25.00 16.67
N PRO A 421 -28.99 26.05 15.91
CA PRO A 421 -29.74 27.19 16.42
C PRO A 421 -31.18 26.87 16.85
N GLU A 422 -31.71 25.70 16.49
CA GLU A 422 -33.03 25.23 16.94
C GLU A 422 -33.05 24.85 18.43
N PHE A 423 -31.88 24.72 19.06
CA PHE A 423 -31.74 24.30 20.45
C PHE A 423 -31.32 25.48 21.34
N SER A 424 -31.85 25.51 22.56
CA SER A 424 -31.50 26.56 23.53
C SER A 424 -30.20 26.22 24.29
N PRO A 425 -29.37 27.21 24.63
CA PRO A 425 -28.22 27.01 25.51
C PRO A 425 -28.64 26.52 26.91
N ILE A 426 -27.78 25.74 27.53
CA ILE A 426 -27.89 25.40 28.96
C ILE A 426 -27.02 26.39 29.73
N VAL A 427 -27.61 27.09 30.69
CA VAL A 427 -26.95 28.09 31.51
C VAL A 427 -26.82 27.53 32.92
N ILE A 428 -25.60 27.51 33.44
CA ILE A 428 -25.27 26.98 34.76
C ILE A 428 -24.70 28.13 35.59
N HIS A 429 -25.38 28.43 36.69
CA HIS A 429 -24.97 29.46 37.63
C HIS A 429 -24.01 28.90 38.68
N GLU A 430 -23.24 29.79 39.31
CA GLU A 430 -22.20 29.44 40.30
C GLU A 430 -22.73 28.60 41.48
N ASP A 431 -23.97 28.82 41.89
CA ASP A 431 -24.65 28.05 42.95
C ASP A 431 -24.94 26.60 42.56
N GLU A 432 -24.82 26.26 41.28
CA GLU A 432 -25.03 24.92 40.71
C GLU A 432 -23.71 24.29 40.20
N ALA A 433 -22.57 24.95 40.42
CA ALA A 433 -21.27 24.54 39.89
C ALA A 433 -20.80 23.17 40.42
N ASP A 434 -21.15 22.82 41.66
CA ASP A 434 -20.81 21.52 42.28
C ASP A 434 -21.49 20.33 41.58
N GLU A 435 -22.53 20.59 40.80
CA GLU A 435 -23.26 19.56 40.06
C GLU A 435 -22.84 19.42 38.59
N PHE A 436 -21.91 20.27 38.15
CA PHE A 436 -21.43 20.31 36.78
C PHE A 436 -20.02 19.73 36.67
N ARG A 437 -19.82 18.85 35.69
CA ARG A 437 -18.50 18.28 35.43
C ARG A 437 -18.19 18.16 33.95
N VAL A 438 -16.98 18.56 33.58
CA VAL A 438 -16.40 18.29 32.26
C VAL A 438 -15.69 16.95 32.28
N ILE A 439 -16.12 16.05 31.41
CA ILE A 439 -15.65 14.66 31.32
C ILE A 439 -14.57 14.53 30.25
N GLY A 440 -14.75 15.19 29.11
CA GLY A 440 -13.76 15.17 28.03
C GLY A 440 -13.87 16.33 27.06
N GLU A 441 -12.76 16.64 26.39
CA GLU A 441 -12.68 17.58 25.28
C GLU A 441 -12.79 16.82 23.96
N PHE A 442 -13.65 17.31 23.07
CA PHE A 442 -13.90 16.70 21.76
C PHE A 442 -12.66 16.79 20.86
N VAL A 443 -12.30 15.68 20.25
CA VAL A 443 -11.16 15.57 19.32
C VAL A 443 -11.65 15.51 17.86
N GLY A 444 -12.71 14.74 17.60
CA GLY A 444 -13.29 14.59 16.27
C GLY A 444 -14.35 13.49 16.20
N CYS A 445 -15.04 13.38 15.06
CA CYS A 445 -15.95 12.27 14.76
C CYS A 445 -15.26 11.23 13.88
N LEU A 446 -15.56 9.96 14.10
CA LEU A 446 -15.20 8.88 13.18
C LEU A 446 -16.10 8.94 11.94
N PRO A 447 -15.58 8.56 10.75
CA PRO A 447 -16.35 8.59 9.51
C PRO A 447 -17.58 7.68 9.58
N LYS A 448 -18.74 8.19 9.16
CA LYS A 448 -19.99 7.41 9.04
C LYS A 448 -20.07 6.68 7.71
N VAL A 449 -20.80 5.57 7.70
CA VAL A 449 -21.21 4.87 6.47
C VAL A 449 -22.07 5.81 5.61
N GLY A 450 -21.66 6.06 4.36
CA GLY A 450 -22.58 6.45 3.29
C GLY A 450 -22.86 7.94 3.08
N MET A 451 -22.10 8.89 3.62
CA MET A 451 -22.19 10.29 3.19
C MET A 451 -20.80 10.86 2.94
N SER A 452 -20.49 11.13 1.66
CA SER A 452 -19.40 12.03 1.29
C SER A 452 -19.68 13.38 1.95
N ARG A 453 -18.80 13.82 2.83
CA ARG A 453 -18.75 15.23 3.20
C ARG A 453 -18.04 15.93 2.05
N ASP A 454 -18.80 16.57 1.18
CA ASP A 454 -18.22 17.51 0.22
C ASP A 454 -17.46 18.59 1.02
N PRO A 455 -16.21 18.88 0.66
CA PRO A 455 -15.49 19.99 1.27
C PRO A 455 -16.14 21.30 0.84
N GLN A 456 -16.65 22.08 1.80
CA GLN A 456 -16.94 23.51 1.64
C GLN A 456 -15.73 24.34 2.05
#